data_AF-A0A928CUM4-F1
#
_entry.id   AF-A0A928CUM4-F1
#
_cell.length_a   1.000
_cell.length_b   1.000
_cell.length_c   1.000
_cell.angle_alpha   90.00
_cell.angle_beta   90.00
_cell.angle_gamma   90.00
#
_symmetry.space_group_name_H-M   'P 1'
#
loop_
_entity.id
_entity.type
_entity.pdbx_description
1 polymer ?
#
loop_
_entity_poly.entity_id
_entity_poly.type
_entity_poly.pdbx_seq_one_letter_code
_entity_poly.pdbx_strand_id
1 'polypeptide(L)' 'MTWRAAAFITTFWFTIGGVIDMRRLFIDLKKHVDDPLDNGQVEGNVSLSDAKIFAEREKEKKQK' A
#
# COMPACT_ATOMS: atom_id res chain seq x y z
N MET A 1 -22.99 32.77 -8.13
CA MET A 1 -22.21 31.54 -8.38
C MET A 1 -22.73 30.47 -7.42
N THR A 2 -23.41 29.44 -7.91
CA THR A 2 -24.34 28.61 -7.10
C THR A 2 -23.71 27.28 -6.67
N TRP A 3 -23.88 26.93 -5.38
CA TRP A 3 -23.42 25.71 -4.70
C TRP A 3 -23.72 24.39 -5.41
N ARG A 4 -24.74 24.39 -6.28
CA ARG A 4 -25.15 23.24 -7.09
C ARG A 4 -24.05 22.81 -8.07
N ALA A 5 -23.36 23.76 -8.70
CA ALA A 5 -22.28 23.46 -9.63
C ALA A 5 -21.09 22.79 -8.92
N ALA A 6 -20.75 23.27 -7.72
CA ALA A 6 -19.69 22.66 -6.91
C ALA A 6 -20.02 21.21 -6.54
N ALA A 7 -21.26 20.91 -6.15
CA ALA A 7 -21.69 19.55 -5.83
C ALA A 7 -21.58 18.58 -7.02
N PHE A 8 -21.89 19.05 -8.24
CA PHE A 8 -21.71 18.24 -9.44
C PHE A 8 -20.22 18.00 -9.71
N ILE A 9 -19.40 19.05 -9.69
CA ILE A 9 -17.96 18.94 -9.97
C ILE A 9 -17.28 18.00 -8.97
N THR A 10 -17.57 18.11 -7.67
CA THR A 10 -16.96 17.25 -6.65
C THR A 10 -17.40 15.80 -6.77
N THR A 11 -18.68 15.55 -7.07
CA THR A 11 -19.18 14.19 -7.26
C THR A 11 -18.48 13.52 -8.43
N PHE A 12 -18.47 14.15 -9.61
CA PHE A 12 -17.82 13.56 -10.78
C PHE A 12 -16.31 13.39 -10.60
N TRP A 13 -15.62 14.38 -10.02
CA TRP A 13 -14.19 14.26 -9.73
C TRP A 13 -13.91 13.10 -8.77
N PHE A 14 -14.62 13.04 -7.63
CA PHE A 14 -14.35 12.05 -6.60
C PHE A 14 -14.77 10.64 -7.04
N THR A 15 -15.85 10.51 -7.80
CA THR A 15 -16.26 9.22 -8.36
C THR A 15 -15.24 8.72 -9.38
N ILE A 16 -14.81 9.54 -10.34
CA ILE A 16 -13.83 9.11 -11.35
C ILE A 16 -12.48 8.81 -10.69
N GLY A 17 -11.99 9.71 -9.85
CA GLY A 17 -10.74 9.55 -9.12
C GLY A 17 -10.77 8.33 -8.21
N GLY A 18 -11.83 8.16 -7.43
CA GLY A 18 -12.02 7.03 -6.53
C GLY A 18 -12.10 5.69 -7.26
N VAL A 19 -12.79 5.62 -8.41
CA VAL A 19 -12.85 4.38 -9.21
C VAL A 19 -11.48 4.01 -9.77
N ILE A 20 -10.71 4.98 -10.26
CA ILE A 20 -9.34 4.74 -10.76
C ILE A 20 -8.43 4.27 -9.63
N ASP A 21 -8.51 4.94 -8.48
CA ASP A 21 -7.71 4.62 -7.30
C ASP A 21 -8.00 3.22 -6.77
N MET A 22 -9.28 2.87 -6.62
CA MET A 22 -9.69 1.52 -6.20
C MET A 22 -9.22 0.45 -7.20
N ARG A 23 -9.32 0.71 -8.51
CA ARG A 23 -8.77 -0.24 -9.51
C ARG A 23 -7.27 -0.42 -9.36
N ARG A 24 -6.53 0.67 -9.11
CA ARG A 24 -5.09 0.62 -8.91
C ARG A 24 -4.73 -0.18 -7.65
N LEU A 25 -5.43 0.04 -6.54
CA LEU A 25 -5.27 -0.72 -5.31
C LEU A 25 -5.40 -2.22 -5.55
N PHE A 26 -6.44 -2.67 -6.27
CA PHE A 26 -6.61 -4.09 -6.58
C PHE A 26 -5.56 -4.65 -7.53
N ILE A 27 -5.08 -3.85 -8.50
CA ILE A 27 -3.98 -4.25 -9.38
C ILE A 27 -2.69 -4.41 -8.59
N ASP A 28 -2.41 -3.50 -7.66
CA ASP A 28 -1.22 -3.55 -6.82
C ASP A 28 -1.31 -4.73 -5.85
N LEU A 29 -2.48 -4.98 -5.25
CA LEU A 29 -2.73 -6.18 -4.45
C LEU A 29 -2.53 -7.48 -5.25
N LYS A 30 -2.96 -7.52 -6.52
CA LYS A 30 -2.72 -8.68 -7.39
C LYS A 30 -1.23 -8.89 -7.71
N LYS A 31 -0.44 -7.81 -7.72
CA LYS A 31 1.02 -7.88 -7.97
C LYS A 31 1.82 -8.18 -6.71
N HIS A 32 1.23 -8.09 -5.53
CA HIS A 32 1.89 -8.49 -4.30
C HIS A 32 2.28 -9.97 -4.39
N VAL A 33 3.54 -10.24 -4.05
CA VAL A 33 4.06 -11.59 -3.93
C VAL A 33 3.71 -12.09 -2.54
N ASP A 34 3.11 -13.28 -2.44
CA ASP A 34 2.81 -13.90 -1.15
C ASP A 34 4.11 -14.14 -0.37
N ASP A 35 4.34 -13.34 0.68
CA ASP A 35 5.40 -13.58 1.65
C ASP A 35 4.83 -14.39 2.81
N PRO A 36 5.33 -15.61 3.09
CA PRO A 36 4.90 -16.43 4.22
C PRO A 36 5.01 -15.72 5.58
N LEU A 37 5.86 -14.69 5.68
CA LEU A 37 6.07 -13.90 6.89
C LEU A 37 5.20 -12.63 6.95
N ASP A 38 4.51 -12.27 5.87
CA ASP A 38 3.59 -11.12 5.82
C ASP A 38 2.14 -11.54 6.15
N ASN A 39 2.01 -12.32 7.23
CA ASN A 39 0.76 -12.90 7.71
C ASN A 39 0.24 -12.21 9.00
N GLY A 40 0.80 -11.04 9.33
CA GLY A 40 0.47 -10.28 10.54
C GLY A 40 1.13 -10.78 11.82
N GLN A 41 2.09 -11.71 11.73
CA GLN A 41 2.90 -12.10 12.89
C GLN A 41 3.92 -11.02 13.25
N VAL A 42 4.01 -10.73 14.55
CA VAL A 42 4.88 -9.70 15.12
C VAL A 42 5.72 -10.34 16.22
N GLU A 43 7.01 -10.03 16.23
CA GLU A 43 7.94 -10.41 17.29
C GLU A 43 8.71 -9.17 17.76
N GLY A 44 8.78 -8.95 19.07
CA GLY A 44 9.55 -7.83 19.62
C GLY A 44 9.16 -6.45 19.09
N ASN A 45 7.86 -6.23 18.83
CA ASN A 45 7.30 -4.99 18.29
C ASN A 45 7.66 -4.70 16.82
N VAL A 46 8.17 -5.70 16.08
CA VAL A 46 8.50 -5.59 14.66
C VAL A 46 7.78 -6.71 13.89
N SER A 47 7.26 -6.41 12.70
CA SER A 47 6.69 -7.44 11.82
C SER A 47 7.77 -8.45 11.43
N LEU A 48 7.44 -9.73 11.37
CA LEU A 48 8.39 -10.75 10.94
C LEU A 48 8.87 -10.54 9.50
N SER A 49 8.01 -10.03 8.62
CA SER A 49 8.38 -9.63 7.25
C SER A 49 9.45 -8.53 7.26
N ASP A 50 9.29 -7.51 8.09
CA ASP A 50 10.26 -6.41 8.24
C ASP A 50 11.58 -6.88 8.86
N ALA A 51 11.53 -7.74 9.89
CA ALA A 51 12.70 -8.29 10.55
C ALA A 51 13.62 -9.05 9.58
N LYS A 52 13.04 -9.80 8.65
CA LYS A 52 13.79 -10.51 7.59
C LYS A 52 14.51 -9.53 6.65
N ILE A 53 13.83 -8.48 6.20
CA ILE A 53 14.41 -7.46 5.31
C ILE A 53 15.59 -6.76 6.00
N PHE A 54 15.47 -6.44 7.30
CA PHE A 54 16.57 -5.84 8.06
C PHE A 54 17.75 -6.79 8.18
N ALA A 55 17.52 -8.06 8.49
CA ALA A 55 18.58 -9.07 8.58
C ALA A 55 19.33 -9.27 7.25
N GLU A 56 18.62 -9.25 6.11
CA GLU A 56 19.25 -9.33 4.78
C GLU A 56 20.11 -8.09 4.49
N ARG A 57 19.59 -6.88 4.74
CA ARG A 57 20.33 -5.63 4.56
C ARG A 57 21.56 -5.52 5.47
N GLU A 58 21.51 -6.05 6.69
CA GLU A 58 22.66 -6.10 7.59
C GLU A 58 23.78 -7.01 7.07
N LYS A 59 23.44 -8.14 6.44
CA LYS A 59 24.42 -9.05 5.84
C LYS A 59 25.12 -8.40 4.65
N GLU A 60 24.37 -7.70 3.80
CA GLU A 60 24.91 -6.94 2.66
C GLU A 60 25.90 -5.86 3.13
N LYS A 61 25.59 -5.14 4.20
CA LYS A 61 26.47 -4.11 4.76
C LYS A 61 27.74 -4.68 5.40
N LYS A 62 27.71 -5.91 5.91
CA LYS A 62 28.90 -6.58 6.50
C LYS A 62 29.81 -7.22 5.45
N GLN A 63 29.32 -7.46 4.23
CA GLN A 63 30.10 -8.02 3.11
C GLN A 63 30.71 -6.95 2.19
N LYS A 64 30.31 -5.68 2.34
CA LYS A 64 30.96 -4.51 1.75
C LYS A 64 32.02 -3.96 2.67
#